data_AF-A0A7X7H2Y4-F1
#
_entry.id   AF-A0A7X7H2Y4-F1
#
_cell.length_a   1.000
_cell.length_b   1.000
_cell.length_c   1.000
_cell.angle_alpha   90.00
_cell.angle_beta   90.00
_cell.angle_gamma   90.00
#
_symmetry.space_group_name_H-M   'P 1'
#
loop_
_entity.id
_entity.type
_entity.pdbx_description
1 polymer ?
#
loop_
_entity_poly.entity_id
_entity_poly.type
_entity_poly.pdbx_seq_one_letter_code
_entity_poly.pdbx_strand_id
1 'polypeptide(L)' 'MAVKIKTKDGLIDISNGVIATVVGGAATSNYGVVGMASKNAIRDGFDGILNRANYKRGVVVKSEDNEITVDVYIIVG' A
#
# COMPACT_ATOMS: atom_id res chain seq x y z
N MET A 1 -2.10 12.61 -4.54
CA MET A 1 -2.50 12.27 -5.92
C MET A 1 -1.31 11.60 -6.54
N ALA A 2 -1.47 10.42 -7.13
CA ALA A 2 -0.34 9.64 -7.62
C ALA A 2 -0.33 9.55 -9.15
N VAL A 3 -1.49 9.45 -9.79
CA VAL A 3 -1.57 9.29 -11.26
C VAL A 3 -2.75 10.06 -11.81
N LYS A 4 -2.53 10.77 -12.92
CA LYS A 4 -3.60 11.35 -13.73
C LYS A 4 -3.53 10.76 -15.14
N ILE A 5 -4.63 10.17 -15.58
CA ILE A 5 -4.76 9.58 -16.91
C ILE A 5 -5.81 10.38 -17.66
N LYS A 6 -5.41 10.98 -18.78
CA LYS A 6 -6.34 11.65 -19.68
C LYS A 6 -6.84 10.64 -20.72
N THR A 7 -8.14 10.44 -20.78
CA THR A 7 -8.81 9.59 -21.77
C THR A 7 -9.65 10.44 -22.71
N LYS A 8 -10.22 9.81 -23.74
CA LYS A 8 -11.20 10.45 -24.64
C LYS A 8 -12.50 10.85 -23.93
N ASP A 9 -12.83 10.17 -22.84
CA ASP A 9 -14.10 10.31 -22.11
C ASP A 9 -13.94 11.18 -20.84
N GLY A 10 -12.72 11.59 -20.48
CA GLY A 10 -12.49 12.46 -19.32
C GLY A 10 -11.10 12.31 -18.69
N LEU A 11 -10.98 12.77 -17.44
CA LEU A 11 -9.76 12.62 -16.64
C LEU A 11 -9.99 11.64 -15.50
N ILE A 12 -9.11 10.65 -15.38
CA ILE A 12 -9.07 9.69 -14.28
C ILE A 12 -7.98 10.16 -13.32
N ASP A 13 -8.34 10.39 -12.06
CA ASP A 13 -7.41 10.71 -10.98
C ASP A 13 -7.33 9.53 -10.00
N ILE A 14 -6.13 8.97 -9.85
CA ILE A 14 -5.86 7.85 -8.96
C ILE A 14 -5.11 8.37 -7.73
N SER A 15 -5.75 8.25 -6.58
CA SER A 15 -5.15 8.62 -5.30
C SER A 15 -4.15 7.56 -4.82
N ASN A 16 -3.15 7.99 -4.06
CA ASN A 16 -2.18 7.11 -3.39
C ASN A 16 -2.90 6.06 -2.52
N GLY A 17 -4.05 6.42 -1.93
CA GLY A 17 -4.84 5.51 -1.11
C GLY A 17 -5.48 4.36 -1.89
N VAL A 18 -5.85 4.57 -3.15
CA VAL A 18 -6.36 3.51 -4.04
C VAL A 18 -5.22 2.54 -4.35
N ILE A 19 -4.06 3.06 -4.75
CA ILE A 19 -2.85 2.25 -5.02
C ILE A 19 -2.49 1.42 -3.78
N ALA A 20 -2.43 2.05 -2.61
CA ALA A 20 -2.12 1.37 -1.35
C ALA A 20 -3.08 0.21 -1.03
N THR A 21 -4.37 0.38 -1.35
CA THR A 21 -5.38 -0.65 -1.11
C THR A 21 -5.19 -1.85 -2.04
N VAL A 22 -4.99 -1.59 -3.34
CA VAL A 22 -4.79 -2.63 -4.36
C VAL A 22 -3.50 -3.41 -4.06
N VAL A 23 -2.41 -2.71 -3.76
CA VAL A 23 -1.12 -3.32 -3.44
C VAL A 23 -1.20 -4.15 -2.16
N GLY A 24 -1.81 -3.63 -1.09
CA GLY A 24 -1.96 -4.37 0.17
C GLY A 24 -2.80 -5.63 0.01
N GLY A 25 -3.89 -5.56 -0.77
CA GLY A 25 -4.71 -6.72 -1.12
C GLY A 25 -3.94 -7.76 -1.93
N ALA A 26 -3.21 -7.34 -2.96
CA ALA A 26 -2.38 -8.23 -3.77
C ALA A 26 -1.26 -8.88 -2.94
N ALA A 27 -0.55 -8.11 -2.11
CA ALA A 27 0.53 -8.60 -1.26
C ALA A 27 0.04 -9.68 -0.26
N THR A 28 -1.10 -9.44 0.39
CA THR A 28 -1.69 -10.39 1.36
C THR A 28 -2.30 -11.64 0.72
N SER A 29 -2.54 -11.63 -0.59
CA SER A 29 -2.99 -12.83 -1.33
C SER A 29 -1.87 -13.82 -1.67
N ASN A 30 -0.60 -13.43 -1.45
CA ASN A 30 0.54 -14.30 -1.70
C ASN A 30 0.75 -15.30 -0.55
N TYR A 31 1.11 -16.54 -0.90
CA TYR A 31 1.41 -17.58 0.09
C TYR A 31 2.54 -17.16 1.04
N GLY A 32 2.39 -17.49 2.33
CA GLY A 32 3.34 -17.11 3.37
C GLY A 32 3.21 -15.67 3.87
N VAL A 33 2.41 -14.81 3.20
CA VAL A 33 2.12 -13.46 3.72
C VAL A 33 0.94 -13.54 4.69
N VAL A 34 1.21 -13.31 5.98
CA VAL A 34 0.20 -13.40 7.04
C VAL A 34 -0.42 -12.05 7.40
N GLY A 35 0.16 -10.95 6.89
CA GLY A 35 -0.35 -9.60 7.09
C GLY A 35 0.60 -8.51 6.59
N MET A 36 0.20 -7.25 6.83
CA MET A 36 0.98 -6.07 6.49
C MET A 36 1.58 -5.44 7.75
N ALA A 37 2.83 -4.97 7.66
CA ALA A 37 3.55 -4.34 8.77
C ALA A 37 3.65 -2.83 8.60
N SER A 38 3.60 -2.05 9.69
CA SER A 38 3.89 -0.62 9.63
C SER A 38 5.35 -0.35 9.25
N LYS A 39 5.62 0.72 8.48
CA LYS A 39 7.00 1.21 8.27
C LYS A 39 7.73 1.44 9.61
N ASN A 40 7.00 1.83 10.64
CA ASN A 40 7.53 2.07 11.99
C ASN A 40 7.20 0.92 12.95
N ALA A 41 7.20 -0.34 12.49
CA ALA A 41 6.78 -1.51 13.27
C ALA A 41 7.44 -1.61 14.67
N ILE A 42 8.71 -1.21 14.80
CA ILE A 42 9.45 -1.20 16.08
C ILE A 42 8.86 -0.18 17.06
N ARG A 43 8.42 0.98 16.57
CA ARG A 43 7.82 2.05 17.38
C ARG A 43 6.35 1.79 17.70
N ASP A 44 5.65 1.06 16.83
CA ASP A 44 4.21 0.81 16.95
C ASP A 44 3.85 -0.33 17.94
N GLY A 45 4.85 -1.04 18.47
CA GLY A 45 4.66 -2.15 19.41
C GLY A 45 3.96 -3.38 18.80
N PHE A 46 3.89 -4.47 19.56
CA PHE A 46 3.21 -5.71 19.13
C PHE A 46 1.70 -5.50 18.87
N ASP A 47 1.05 -4.58 19.59
CA ASP A 47 -0.37 -4.27 19.43
C ASP A 47 -0.70 -3.60 18.09
N GLY A 48 0.26 -2.89 17.47
CA GLY A 48 0.08 -2.24 16.17
C GLY A 48 0.19 -3.19 14.98
N ILE A 49 0.85 -4.33 15.15
CA ILE A 49 1.17 -5.31 14.10
C ILE A 49 -0.04 -6.22 13.80
N LEU A 50 -0.91 -6.47 14.78
CA LEU A 50 -2.00 -7.44 14.68
C LEU A 50 -3.36 -6.82 14.32
N ASN A 51 -3.43 -5.54 13.96
CA ASN A 51 -4.68 -4.95 13.49
C ASN A 51 -4.94 -5.34 12.02
N ARG A 52 -5.39 -6.58 11.85
CA ARG A 52 -5.54 -7.38 10.61
C ARG A 52 -6.35 -6.72 9.48
N ALA A 53 -7.06 -5.62 9.74
CA ALA A 53 -7.97 -4.98 8.80
C ALA A 53 -7.36 -3.85 7.96
N ASN A 54 -6.14 -3.40 8.27
CA ASN A 54 -5.57 -2.23 7.59
C ASN A 54 -4.61 -2.61 6.45
N TYR A 55 -5.17 -3.00 5.30
CA TYR A 55 -4.42 -3.28 4.06
C TYR A 55 -3.53 -2.14 3.57
N LYS A 56 -3.86 -0.90 3.93
CA LYS A 56 -3.05 0.29 3.60
C LYS A 56 -1.82 0.45 4.51
N ARG A 57 -1.82 -0.14 5.70
CA ARG A 57 -0.70 -0.05 6.65
C ARG A 57 0.45 -0.85 6.08
N GLY A 58 1.62 -0.24 5.92
CA GLY A 58 2.76 -0.90 5.27
C GLY A 58 2.84 -0.78 3.76
N VAL A 59 1.98 0.03 3.13
CA VAL A 59 2.18 0.42 1.73
C VAL A 59 2.49 1.90 1.66
N VAL A 60 3.71 2.24 1.23
CA VAL A 60 4.15 3.63 1.07
C VAL A 60 4.26 3.93 -0.42
N VAL A 61 3.36 4.78 -0.91
CA VAL A 61 3.32 5.21 -2.31
C VAL A 61 3.99 6.57 -2.44
N LYS A 62 5.10 6.63 -3.18
CA LYS A 62 5.78 7.86 -3.57
C LYS A 62 5.59 8.07 -5.07
N SER A 63 5.37 9.31 -5.47
CA SER A 63 5.21 9.68 -6.87
C SER A 63 6.08 10.90 -7.13
N GLU A 64 7.07 10.73 -8.00
CA GLU A 64 8.02 11.77 -8.43
C GLU A 64 8.29 11.57 -9.93
N ASP A 65 8.40 12.66 -10.69
CA ASP A 65 8.82 12.66 -12.10
C ASP A 65 8.14 11.62 -13.01
N ASN A 66 6.83 11.45 -12.84
CA ASN A 66 6.01 10.50 -13.61
C ASN A 66 6.32 9.01 -13.32
N GLU A 67 7.13 8.74 -12.30
CA GLU A 67 7.43 7.42 -11.76
C GLU A 67 6.66 7.22 -10.44
N ILE A 68 6.34 5.96 -10.13
CA ILE A 68 5.65 5.58 -8.90
C ILE A 68 6.48 4.50 -8.21
N THR A 69 6.96 4.83 -7.02
CA THR A 69 7.66 3.88 -6.16
C THR A 69 6.73 3.42 -5.07
N VAL A 70 6.63 2.10 -4.89
CA VAL A 70 5.77 1.47 -3.89
C VAL A 70 6.62 0.62 -2.96
N ASP A 71 6.81 1.09 -1.73
CA ASP A 71 7.47 0.30 -0.68
C ASP A 71 6.40 -0.54 0.03
N VAL A 72 6.63 -1.85 0.12
CA VAL A 72 5.69 -2.82 0.72
C VAL A 72 6.34 -3.50 1.91
N TYR A 73 5.73 -3.38 3.08
CA TYR A 73 6.17 -3.97 4.35
C TYR A 73 5.19 -5.07 4.74
N ILE A 74 5.66 -6.31 4.76
CA ILE A 74 4.85 -7.50 4.99
C ILE A 74 5.32 -8.28 6.23
N ILE A 75 4.45 -9.11 6.75
CA ILE A 75 4.76 -10.12 7.76
C ILE A 75 4.70 -11.47 7.07
N VAL A 76 5.78 -12.24 7.18
CA VAL A 76 5.89 -13.59 6.63
C VAL A 76 5.79 -14.60 7.78
N GLY A 77 5.06 -15.68 7.55
CA GLY A 77 4.90 -16.80 8.49
C GLY A 77 5.02 -18.15 7.80
#